data_AF-A0A973JSW7-F1
#
_entry.id   AF-A0A973JSW7-F1
#
_cell.length_a   1.000
_cell.length_b   1.000
_cell.length_c   1.000
_cell.angle_alpha   90.00
_cell.angle_beta   90.00
_cell.angle_gamma   90.00
#
_symmetry.space_group_name_H-M   'P 1'
#
loop_
_entity.id
_entity.type
_entity.pdbx_description
1 polymer ?
#
loop_
_entity_poly.entity_id
_entity_poly.type
_entity_poly.pdbx_seq_one_letter_code
_entity_poly.pdbx_strand_id
1 'polypeptide(L)' 'KKFGIKIVGINIEPVESHRSFCANNKIDYPVLSDPEKKVSKYFDAINLVNQNKRKL' A
#
# COMPACT_ATOMS: atom_id res chain seq x y z
N LYS A 1 -4.72 19.27 6.11
CA LYS A 1 -5.44 18.70 7.29
C LYS A 1 -6.84 19.32 7.48
N LYS A 2 -7.65 19.45 6.43
CA LYS A 2 -8.93 20.18 6.49
C LYS A 2 -10.06 19.41 7.21
N PHE A 3 -9.94 18.09 7.31
CA PHE A 3 -10.96 17.20 7.88
C PHE A 3 -10.45 16.30 9.01
N GLY A 4 -9.24 16.52 9.52
CA GLY A 4 -8.62 15.64 10.52
C GLY A 4 -8.25 14.22 10.03
N ILE A 5 -8.50 13.90 8.76
CA ILE A 5 -8.19 12.61 8.16
C ILE A 5 -6.68 12.45 7.95
N LYS A 6 -6.16 11.28 8.32
CA LYS A 6 -4.79 10.84 8.01
C LYS A 6 -4.86 9.76 6.94
N ILE A 7 -4.15 9.96 5.85
CA ILE A 7 -4.04 8.97 4.77
C ILE A 7 -2.89 8.02 5.11
N VAL A 8 -3.09 6.74 4.86
CA VAL A 8 -2.07 5.69 4.93
C VAL A 8 -2.28 4.77 3.73
N GLY A 9 -1.21 4.47 3.01
CA GLY A 9 -1.20 3.43 1.98
C GLY A 9 -0.80 2.08 2.56
N ILE A 10 -1.17 1.00 1.87
CA ILE A 10 -0.69 -0.36 2.19
C ILE A 10 -0.43 -1.12 0.89
N ASN A 11 0.63 -1.92 0.87
CA ASN A 11 1.02 -2.73 -0.28
C ASN A 11 1.77 -3.98 0.21
N ILE A 12 1.62 -5.09 -0.52
CA ILE A 12 2.29 -6.37 -0.26
C ILE A 12 3.82 -6.37 -0.43
N GLU A 13 4.40 -5.34 -1.04
CA GLU A 13 5.84 -5.23 -1.25
C GLU A 13 6.60 -4.88 0.06
N PRO A 14 7.90 -5.24 0.16
CA PRO A 14 8.71 -4.92 1.34
C PRO A 14 8.97 -3.42 1.49
N VAL A 15 9.41 -3.01 2.69
CA VAL A 15 9.64 -1.59 3.05
C VAL A 15 10.67 -0.94 2.11
N GLU A 16 11.68 -1.67 1.69
CA GLU A 16 12.75 -1.21 0.80
C GLU A 16 12.19 -0.77 -0.56
N SER A 17 11.25 -1.55 -1.12
CA SER A 17 10.55 -1.22 -2.37
C SER A 17 9.74 0.07 -2.21
N HIS A 18 9.07 0.24 -1.06
CA HIS A 18 8.27 1.43 -0.77
C HIS A 18 9.12 2.70 -0.66
N ARG A 19 10.32 2.63 -0.08
CA ARG A 19 11.18 3.82 0.09
C ARG A 19 11.49 4.47 -1.26
N SER A 20 11.98 3.68 -2.23
CA SER A 20 12.29 4.17 -3.57
C SER A 20 11.04 4.64 -4.30
N PHE A 21 9.94 3.88 -4.20
CA PHE A 21 8.66 4.25 -4.83
C PHE A 21 8.12 5.59 -4.30
N CYS A 22 8.10 5.77 -2.98
CA CYS A 22 7.58 6.98 -2.36
C CYS A 22 8.44 8.20 -2.70
N ALA A 23 9.77 8.06 -2.67
CA ALA A 23 10.68 9.12 -3.06
C ALA A 23 10.48 9.56 -4.52
N ASN A 24 10.41 8.60 -5.45
CA ASN A 24 10.28 8.88 -6.88
C ASN A 24 8.91 9.48 -7.24
N ASN A 25 7.84 9.08 -6.55
CA ASN A 25 6.47 9.51 -6.83
C ASN A 25 5.97 10.63 -5.90
N LYS A 26 6.84 11.18 -5.04
CA LYS A 26 6.51 12.24 -4.08
C LYS A 26 5.30 11.90 -3.20
N ILE A 27 5.22 10.65 -2.75
CA ILE A 27 4.19 10.20 -1.81
C ILE A 27 4.54 10.75 -0.42
N ASP A 28 3.66 11.59 0.12
CA ASP A 28 3.87 12.36 1.35
C ASP A 28 3.10 11.79 2.56
N TYR A 29 2.59 10.57 2.44
CA TYR A 29 1.89 9.84 3.50
C TYR A 29 2.54 8.46 3.76
N PRO A 30 2.37 7.89 4.97
CA PRO A 30 2.94 6.58 5.29
C PRO A 30 2.42 5.48 4.37
N VAL A 31 3.30 4.56 3.96
CA VAL A 31 2.94 3.34 3.21
C VAL A 31 3.39 2.12 4.01
N LEU A 32 2.42 1.33 4.47
CA LEU A 32 2.64 0.10 5.24
C LEU A 32 3.03 -1.06 4.33
N SER A 33 3.92 -1.91 4.82
CA SER A 33 4.34 -3.16 4.19
C SER A 33 3.51 -4.33 4.72
N ASP A 34 2.93 -5.12 3.81
CA ASP A 34 2.10 -6.30 4.09
C ASP A 34 2.63 -7.55 3.37
N PRO A 35 3.88 -7.99 3.64
CA PRO A 35 4.52 -9.08 2.90
C PRO A 35 3.80 -10.43 3.09
N GLU A 36 3.11 -10.60 4.22
CA GLU A 36 2.29 -11.78 4.51
C GLU A 36 0.88 -11.71 3.87
N LYS A 37 0.54 -10.57 3.25
CA LYS A 37 -0.75 -10.32 2.58
C LYS A 37 -1.95 -10.43 3.53
N LYS A 38 -1.74 -10.32 4.85
CA LYS A 38 -2.77 -10.56 5.87
C LYS A 38 -3.85 -9.50 5.78
N VAL A 39 -3.44 -8.23 5.76
CA VAL A 39 -4.37 -7.10 5.68
C VAL A 39 -5.01 -7.05 4.29
N SER A 40 -4.21 -7.25 3.24
CA SER A 40 -4.69 -7.21 1.87
C SER A 40 -5.68 -8.33 1.56
N LYS A 41 -5.54 -9.52 2.17
CA LYS A 41 -6.58 -10.58 2.12
C LYS A 41 -7.83 -10.20 2.89
N TYR A 42 -7.67 -9.66 4.10
CA TYR A 42 -8.80 -9.28 4.95
C TYR A 42 -9.75 -8.27 4.27
N PHE A 43 -9.18 -7.33 3.51
CA PHE A 43 -9.95 -6.34 2.75
C PHE A 43 -10.28 -6.74 1.31
N ASP A 44 -10.05 -8.00 0.91
CA ASP A 44 -10.22 -8.47 -0.46
C ASP A 44 -9.52 -7.56 -1.51
N ALA A 45 -8.31 -7.12 -1.18
CA ALA A 45 -7.49 -6.19 -1.97
C ALA A 45 -6.45 -6.90 -2.85
N ILE A 46 -6.47 -8.24 -2.94
CA ILE A 46 -5.60 -9.02 -3.83
C ILE A 46 -6.39 -9.85 -4.85
N ASN A 47 -5.82 -10.05 -6.03
CA ASN A 47 -6.42 -10.88 -7.08
C ASN A 47 -6.08 -12.37 -6.89
N LEU A 48 -6.61 -13.23 -7.78
CA LEU A 48 -6.39 -14.69 -7.75
C LEU A 48 -4.92 -15.11 -7.88
N VAL A 49 -4.05 -14.23 -8.36
CA VAL A 49 -2.59 -14.47 -8.45
C VAL A 49 -1.81 -13.76 -7.34
N ASN A 50 -2.47 -13.41 -6.24
CA ASN A 50 -1.90 -12.78 -5.04
C ASN A 50 -1.13 -11.46 -5.30
N GLN A 51 -1.58 -10.67 -6.27
CA GLN A 51 -1.11 -9.30 -6.51
C GLN A 51 -2.15 -8.29 -6.00
N ASN A 52 -1.72 -7.09 -5.61
CA ASN A 52 -2.65 -6.00 -5.29
C ASN A 52 -3.63 -5.80 -6.46
N LYS A 53 -4.94 -5.78 -6.19
CA LYS A 53 -5.96 -5.42 -7.18
C LYS A 53 -5.66 -4.02 -7.68
N ARG A 54 -5.65 -3.85 -9.00
CA ARG A 54 -5.50 -2.55 -9.66
C ARG A 54 -6.78 -2.29 -10.44
N LYS A 55 -7.36 -1.12 -10.27
CA LYS A 55 -8.40 -0.65 -11.18
C LYS A 55 -7.67 -0.12 -12.41
N LEU A 56 -7.79 -0.84 -13.53
CA LEU A 56 -7.38 -0.35 -14.84
C LEU A 56 -8.32 0.76 -15.28
#